data_AF-A0A1I4H980-F1
#
_entry.id   AF-A0A1I4H980-F1
#
_cell.length_a   1.000
_cell.length_b   1.000
_cell.length_c   1.000
_cell.angle_alpha   90.00
_cell.angle_beta   90.00
_cell.angle_gamma   90.00
#
_symmetry.space_group_name_H-M   'P 1'
#
loop_
_entity.id
_entity.type
_entity.pdbx_description
1 polymer ?
#
loop_
_entity_poly.entity_id
_entity_poly.type
_entity_poly.pdbx_seq_one_letter_code
_entity_poly.pdbx_strand_id
1 'polypeptide(L)'
;MHSPATGYRYDGLYRVADHWSKLGKSGFRVWQFRLVRISDQESTPYVPQENAPGGRQTPKVAQGVTTRVIRDTKVSVFIKKLYENACQVCGTRLEIPGGSVSEGAHIRALGRPHLGPDTVDNILCLCPNHHTLFDQGGIYVSDDLKVHDHHGAVIEVLTKHARHPIDLAHLKAHRERWGY
;
A
#
# COMPACT_ATOMS: atom_id res chain seq x y z
N MET A 1 15.70 -21.35 14.29
CA MET A 1 16.57 -20.72 15.32
C MET A 1 17.85 -20.34 14.58
N HIS A 2 18.15 -19.05 14.35
CA HIS A 2 19.19 -18.64 13.38
C HIS A 2 20.32 -17.77 13.94
N SER A 3 20.25 -17.34 15.21
CA SER A 3 21.30 -16.55 15.84
C SER A 3 22.60 -17.35 15.96
N PRO A 4 23.78 -16.74 15.73
CA PRO A 4 25.06 -17.38 16.02
C PRO A 4 25.23 -17.60 17.53
N ALA A 5 26.05 -18.57 17.92
CA ALA A 5 26.32 -18.86 19.34
C ALA A 5 26.96 -17.67 20.07
N THR A 6 27.80 -16.89 19.37
CA THR A 6 28.42 -15.65 19.85
C THR A 6 28.68 -14.70 18.67
N GLY A 7 28.72 -13.40 18.92
CA GLY A 7 29.08 -12.38 17.92
C GLY A 7 27.99 -12.09 16.88
N TYR A 8 28.39 -11.56 15.72
CA TYR A 8 27.50 -11.16 14.62
C TYR A 8 27.86 -11.92 13.34
N ARG A 9 26.85 -12.34 12.57
CA ARG A 9 27.00 -13.00 11.26
C ARG A 9 26.11 -12.29 10.23
N TYR A 10 26.65 -12.05 9.05
CA TYR A 10 25.87 -11.57 7.91
C TYR A 10 25.17 -12.76 7.23
N ASP A 11 23.83 -12.75 7.25
CA ASP A 11 22.99 -13.87 6.77
C ASP A 11 22.43 -13.65 5.34
N GLY A 12 23.02 -12.72 4.60
CA GLY A 12 22.60 -12.32 3.26
C GLY A 12 21.54 -11.22 3.25
N LEU A 13 21.08 -10.86 2.05
CA LEU A 13 20.08 -9.82 1.83
C LEU A 13 18.66 -10.37 1.99
N TYR A 14 17.80 -9.57 2.61
CA TYR A 14 16.37 -9.82 2.74
C TYR A 14 15.61 -8.68 2.06
N ARG A 15 14.49 -8.99 1.41
CA ARG A 15 13.55 -7.95 0.97
C ARG A 15 12.52 -7.69 2.06
N VAL A 16 12.14 -6.42 2.24
CA VAL A 16 10.94 -6.07 3.02
C VAL A 16 9.73 -6.49 2.19
N ALA A 17 8.99 -7.48 2.68
CA ALA A 17 7.81 -8.01 2.02
C ALA A 17 6.51 -7.40 2.54
N ASP A 18 6.52 -6.87 3.77
CA ASP A 18 5.37 -6.23 4.40
C ASP A 18 5.83 -5.34 5.57
N HIS A 19 4.97 -4.42 6.01
CA HIS A 19 5.21 -3.58 7.18
C HIS A 19 3.88 -3.13 7.84
N TRP A 20 3.89 -3.02 9.16
CA TRP A 20 2.75 -2.54 9.95
C TRP A 20 3.22 -1.95 11.28
N SER A 21 2.37 -1.19 11.96
CA SER A 21 2.65 -0.69 13.29
C SER A 21 1.74 -1.35 14.33
N LYS A 22 2.20 -1.40 15.59
CA LYS A 22 1.38 -1.77 16.75
C LYS A 22 1.79 -0.98 17.98
N LEU A 23 0.92 -0.93 18.98
CA LEU A 23 1.31 -0.43 20.30
C LEU A 23 2.26 -1.43 20.96
N GLY A 24 3.45 -0.96 21.33
CA GLY A 24 4.45 -1.71 22.07
C GLY A 24 4.08 -1.85 23.54
N LYS A 25 4.77 -2.76 24.25
CA LYS A 25 4.53 -3.06 25.67
C LYS A 25 4.64 -1.82 26.58
N SER A 26 5.44 -0.84 26.19
CA SER A 26 5.66 0.40 26.92
C SER A 26 4.76 1.56 26.46
N GLY A 27 3.70 1.27 25.69
CA GLY A 27 2.76 2.29 25.21
C GLY A 27 3.22 3.10 24.00
N PHE A 28 4.42 2.88 23.48
CA PHE A 28 4.91 3.54 22.27
C PHE A 28 4.59 2.75 21.00
N ARG A 29 4.37 3.45 19.89
CA ARG A 29 4.15 2.82 18.58
C ARG A 29 5.44 2.14 18.09
N VAL A 30 5.34 0.89 17.69
CA VAL A 30 6.44 0.06 17.18
C VAL A 30 6.14 -0.36 15.75
N TRP A 31 7.01 0.02 14.83
CA TRP A 31 6.99 -0.45 13.45
C TRP A 31 7.58 -1.86 13.35
N GLN A 32 6.89 -2.74 12.64
CA GLN A 32 7.29 -4.10 12.37
C GLN A 32 7.41 -4.30 10.86
N PHE A 33 8.42 -5.06 10.46
CA PHE A 33 8.69 -5.39 9.07
C PHE A 33 8.71 -6.91 8.92
N ARG A 34 8.12 -7.41 7.84
CA ARG A 34 8.28 -8.80 7.42
C ARG A 34 9.40 -8.87 6.40
N LEU A 35 10.49 -9.51 6.78
CA LEU A 35 11.64 -9.73 5.90
C LEU A 35 11.55 -11.13 5.29
N VAL A 36 11.72 -11.21 3.97
CA VAL A 36 11.79 -12.48 3.23
C VAL A 36 13.17 -12.58 2.60
N ARG A 37 13.90 -13.67 2.89
CA ARG A 37 15.23 -13.91 2.32
C ARG A 37 15.10 -14.01 0.81
N ILE A 38 15.98 -13.33 0.07
CA ILE A 38 16.02 -13.48 -1.39
C ILE A 38 16.79 -14.77 -1.69
N SER A 39 16.26 -15.59 -2.59
CA SER A 39 16.87 -16.87 -3.01
C SER A 39 18.19 -16.66 -3.75
N ASP A 40 19.00 -17.73 -3.87
CA ASP A 40 20.20 -17.79 -4.72
C ASP A 40 21.32 -16.80 -4.36
N GLN A 41 21.48 -16.53 -3.07
CA GLN A 41 22.60 -15.73 -2.58
C GLN A 41 23.74 -16.61 -2.09
N GLU A 42 24.89 -16.50 -2.75
CA GLU A 42 26.17 -16.84 -2.15
C GLU A 42 26.53 -15.79 -1.09
N SER A 43 27.16 -16.22 0.01
CA SER A 43 27.63 -15.34 1.06
C SER A 43 28.82 -14.52 0.57
N THR A 44 28.58 -13.36 -0.01
CA THR A 44 29.63 -12.40 -0.36
C THR A 44 29.59 -11.19 0.58
N PRO A 45 30.76 -10.64 0.96
CA PRO A 45 30.81 -9.42 1.75
C PRO A 45 30.16 -8.27 0.99
N TYR A 46 29.25 -7.56 1.66
CA TYR A 46 28.60 -6.37 1.13
C TYR A 46 29.64 -5.26 0.90
N VAL A 47 29.74 -4.75 -0.32
CA VAL A 47 30.55 -3.58 -0.67
C VAL A 47 29.58 -2.45 -1.05
N PRO A 48 29.63 -1.26 -0.41
CA PRO A 48 28.81 -0.13 -0.80
C PRO A 48 29.11 0.29 -2.25
N GLN A 49 28.07 0.47 -3.07
CA GLN A 49 28.19 1.04 -4.41
C GLN A 49 27.85 2.53 -4.36
N GLU A 50 28.83 3.40 -4.63
CA GLU A 50 28.68 4.87 -4.62
C GLU A 50 28.10 5.44 -5.93
N ASN A 51 27.98 4.63 -6.98
CA ASN A 51 27.50 5.06 -8.29
C ASN A 51 26.12 4.47 -8.61
N ALA A 52 25.34 5.19 -9.43
CA ALA A 52 24.13 4.64 -10.02
C ALA A 52 24.47 3.32 -10.74
N PRO A 53 23.73 2.23 -10.47
CA PRO A 53 24.03 0.94 -11.08
C PRO A 53 23.85 1.05 -12.61
N GLY A 54 24.81 0.53 -13.36
CA GLY A 54 24.68 0.41 -14.81
C GLY A 54 23.46 -0.46 -15.16
N GLY A 55 22.55 0.07 -15.96
CA GLY A 55 21.42 -0.71 -16.47
C GLY A 55 21.89 -1.88 -17.34
N ARG A 56 21.15 -3.00 -17.36
CA ARG A 56 21.36 -4.06 -18.35
C ARG A 56 20.58 -3.70 -19.62
N GLN A 57 21.28 -3.63 -20.76
CA GLN A 57 20.62 -3.48 -22.06
C GLN A 57 19.75 -4.69 -22.43
N THR A 58 20.05 -5.85 -21.85
CA THR A 58 19.26 -7.09 -21.98
C THR A 58 18.82 -7.57 -20.60
N PRO A 59 17.60 -7.21 -20.14
CA PRO A 59 17.07 -7.71 -18.88
C PRO A 59 16.91 -9.24 -18.95
N LYS A 60 17.43 -9.95 -17.94
CA LYS A 60 17.19 -11.39 -17.80
C LYS A 60 15.72 -11.60 -17.41
N VAL A 61 15.01 -12.43 -18.18
CA VAL A 61 13.64 -12.83 -17.87
C VAL A 61 13.70 -14.06 -16.95
N ALA A 62 13.07 -13.98 -15.79
CA ALA A 62 12.89 -15.11 -14.88
C ALA A 62 11.41 -15.49 -14.83
N GLN A 63 11.11 -16.79 -14.89
CA GLN A 63 9.76 -17.31 -14.69
C GLN A 63 9.51 -17.49 -13.19
N GLY A 64 8.47 -16.84 -12.66
CA GLY A 64 8.06 -16.97 -11.27
C GLY A 64 6.55 -17.20 -11.18
N VAL A 65 6.15 -18.16 -10.34
CA VAL A 65 4.73 -18.36 -10.00
C VAL A 65 4.37 -17.29 -8.97
N THR A 66 3.56 -16.30 -9.39
CA THR A 66 3.01 -15.31 -8.46
C THR A 66 1.55 -15.66 -8.18
N THR A 67 1.23 -15.96 -6.92
CA THR A 67 -0.17 -15.94 -6.46
C THR A 67 -0.58 -14.48 -6.32
N ARG A 68 -1.22 -13.94 -7.35
CA ARG A 68 -1.80 -12.60 -7.31
C ARG A 68 -3.24 -12.71 -6.79
N VAL A 69 -3.56 -12.00 -5.72
CA VAL A 69 -4.96 -11.74 -5.37
C VAL A 69 -5.59 -11.03 -6.56
N ILE A 70 -6.70 -11.54 -7.09
CA ILE A 70 -7.42 -10.89 -8.19
C ILE A 70 -7.88 -9.53 -7.68
N ARG A 71 -7.25 -8.45 -8.16
CA ARG A 71 -7.47 -7.09 -7.67
C ARG A 71 -8.71 -6.42 -8.27
N ASP A 72 -9.19 -6.87 -9.42
CA ASP A 72 -10.44 -6.36 -10.02
C ASP A 72 -11.63 -7.22 -9.59
N THR A 73 -12.10 -6.96 -8.38
CA THR A 73 -13.35 -7.54 -7.87
C THR A 73 -14.55 -6.85 -8.49
N LYS A 74 -15.74 -7.47 -8.42
CA LYS A 74 -16.99 -6.82 -8.87
C LYS A 74 -17.21 -5.46 -8.17
N VAL A 75 -16.73 -5.34 -6.93
CA VAL A 75 -16.78 -4.13 -6.12
C VAL A 75 -15.85 -3.04 -6.69
N SER A 76 -14.60 -3.38 -6.98
CA SER A 76 -13.65 -2.46 -7.66
C SER A 76 -14.23 -1.93 -8.96
N VAL A 77 -14.73 -2.81 -9.84
CA VAL A 77 -15.32 -2.41 -11.12
C VAL A 77 -16.52 -1.48 -10.93
N PHE A 78 -17.39 -1.78 -9.96
CA PHE A 78 -18.54 -0.93 -9.64
C PHE A 78 -18.11 0.47 -9.19
N ILE A 79 -17.15 0.58 -8.29
CA ILE A 79 -16.70 1.87 -7.75
C ILE A 79 -15.95 2.70 -8.79
N LYS A 80 -15.06 2.08 -9.57
CA LYS A 80 -14.39 2.76 -10.68
C LYS A 80 -15.39 3.32 -11.69
N LYS A 81 -16.46 2.57 -11.99
CA LYS A 81 -17.55 3.03 -12.86
C LYS A 81 -18.39 4.13 -12.20
N LEU A 82 -18.67 4.03 -10.90
CA LEU A 82 -19.46 5.02 -10.16
C LEU A 82 -18.83 6.42 -10.19
N TYR A 83 -17.50 6.49 -10.24
CA TYR A 83 -16.73 7.73 -10.32
C TYR A 83 -16.19 8.02 -11.72
N GLU A 84 -16.60 7.25 -12.74
CA GLU A 84 -16.13 7.42 -14.13
C GLU A 84 -14.60 7.41 -14.28
N ASN A 85 -13.91 6.63 -13.43
CA ASN A 85 -12.45 6.60 -13.24
C ASN A 85 -11.81 7.94 -12.79
N ALA A 86 -12.58 8.90 -12.29
CA ALA A 86 -12.03 10.08 -11.63
C ALA A 86 -11.53 9.74 -10.22
N CYS A 87 -10.35 10.24 -9.86
CA CYS A 87 -9.81 10.09 -8.51
C CYS A 87 -10.68 10.84 -7.49
N GLN A 88 -11.07 10.17 -6.41
CA GLN A 88 -11.84 10.80 -5.32
C GLN A 88 -11.07 11.86 -4.54
N VAL A 89 -9.73 11.84 -4.58
CA VAL A 89 -8.88 12.82 -3.89
C VAL A 89 -8.65 14.05 -4.76
N CYS A 90 -8.14 13.89 -5.97
CA CYS A 90 -7.70 15.02 -6.81
C CYS A 90 -8.60 15.30 -8.03
N GLY A 91 -9.68 14.55 -8.22
CA GLY A 91 -10.59 14.68 -9.37
C GLY A 91 -10.03 14.26 -10.72
N THR A 92 -8.72 14.05 -10.85
CA THR A 92 -8.08 13.70 -12.12
C THR A 92 -8.61 12.37 -12.66
N ARG A 93 -9.02 12.39 -13.93
CA ARG A 93 -9.34 11.21 -14.73
C ARG A 93 -8.18 10.94 -15.68
N LEU A 94 -7.58 9.74 -15.60
CA LEU A 94 -6.42 9.40 -16.42
C LEU A 94 -6.89 8.78 -17.73
N GLU A 95 -6.78 9.53 -18.83
CA GLU A 95 -7.08 9.03 -20.16
C GLU A 95 -5.92 8.20 -20.73
N ILE A 96 -6.27 7.08 -21.36
CA ILE A 96 -5.38 6.22 -22.12
C ILE A 96 -6.05 5.85 -23.45
N PRO A 97 -5.29 5.36 -24.45
CA PRO A 97 -5.91 4.70 -25.59
C PRO A 97 -6.86 3.59 -25.12
N GLY A 98 -8.14 3.69 -25.47
CA GLY A 98 -9.18 2.74 -25.07
C GLY A 98 -10.03 3.12 -23.85
N GLY A 99 -9.82 4.31 -23.25
CA GLY A 99 -10.72 4.86 -22.23
C GLY A 99 -9.98 5.55 -21.10
N SER A 100 -10.46 5.35 -19.87
CA SER A 100 -9.84 5.91 -18.67
C SER A 100 -9.52 4.84 -17.65
N VAL A 101 -8.52 5.11 -16.80
CA VAL A 101 -8.05 4.17 -15.77
C VAL A 101 -8.04 4.80 -14.39
N SER A 102 -8.36 3.95 -13.42
CA SER A 102 -8.29 4.22 -12.00
C SER A 102 -8.08 2.90 -11.25
N GLU A 103 -7.78 3.00 -9.96
CA GLU A 103 -7.56 1.88 -9.08
C GLU A 103 -8.59 1.87 -7.95
N GLY A 104 -9.15 0.70 -7.67
CA GLY A 104 -9.97 0.47 -6.48
C GLY A 104 -9.07 0.20 -5.29
N ALA A 105 -8.98 1.15 -4.36
CA ALA A 105 -8.13 1.09 -3.18
C ALA A 105 -8.96 0.74 -1.94
N HIS A 106 -8.77 -0.45 -1.36
CA HIS A 106 -9.48 -0.81 -0.14
C HIS A 106 -9.05 0.08 1.02
N ILE A 107 -10.02 0.66 1.73
CA ILE A 107 -9.76 1.54 2.88
C ILE A 107 -9.07 0.74 4.00
N ARG A 108 -9.72 -0.35 4.41
CA ARG A 108 -9.15 -1.39 5.26
C ARG A 108 -8.65 -2.52 4.39
N ALA A 109 -7.34 -2.74 4.41
CA ALA A 109 -6.67 -3.75 3.59
C ALA A 109 -7.29 -5.15 3.75
N LEU A 110 -7.41 -5.87 2.63
CA LEU A 110 -7.89 -7.25 2.59
C LEU A 110 -6.87 -8.22 3.21
N GLY A 111 -7.35 -9.39 3.65
CA GLY A 111 -6.50 -10.47 4.13
C GLY A 111 -5.81 -10.17 5.46
N ARG A 112 -5.03 -11.12 5.97
CA ARG A 112 -4.33 -10.94 7.26
C ARG A 112 -3.23 -9.87 7.13
N PRO A 113 -2.95 -9.08 8.18
CA PRO A 113 -3.59 -9.09 9.50
C PRO A 113 -4.88 -8.24 9.59
N HIS A 114 -5.20 -7.46 8.56
CA HIS A 114 -6.21 -6.41 8.63
C HIS A 114 -7.64 -6.91 8.47
N LEU A 115 -7.86 -7.99 7.72
CA LEU A 115 -9.15 -8.66 7.53
C LEU A 115 -10.27 -7.70 7.10
N GLY A 116 -9.96 -6.72 6.24
CA GLY A 116 -10.97 -5.85 5.63
C GLY A 116 -11.90 -6.63 4.69
N PRO A 117 -13.19 -6.27 4.61
CA PRO A 117 -14.14 -6.87 3.68
C PRO A 117 -13.95 -6.34 2.25
N ASP A 118 -14.28 -7.15 1.24
CA ASP A 118 -14.38 -6.68 -0.15
C ASP A 118 -15.81 -6.18 -0.41
N THR A 119 -16.09 -4.95 0.05
CA THR A 119 -17.43 -4.33 0.03
C THR A 119 -17.35 -2.89 -0.46
N VAL A 120 -18.47 -2.38 -1.00
CA VAL A 120 -18.57 -1.06 -1.64
C VAL A 120 -18.22 0.07 -0.67
N ASP A 121 -18.53 -0.09 0.61
CA ASP A 121 -18.25 0.86 1.69
C ASP A 121 -16.76 0.89 2.13
N ASN A 122 -15.95 -0.09 1.71
CA ASN A 122 -14.55 -0.29 2.08
C ASN A 122 -13.58 -0.02 0.93
N ILE A 123 -13.94 0.75 -0.08
CA ILE A 123 -13.07 0.96 -1.24
C ILE A 123 -13.19 2.39 -1.78
N LEU A 124 -12.11 2.93 -2.32
CA LEU A 124 -12.05 4.24 -2.97
C LEU A 124 -11.62 4.10 -4.42
N CYS A 125 -12.13 4.96 -5.31
CA CYS A 125 -11.62 5.14 -6.67
C CYS A 125 -10.50 6.18 -6.66
N LEU A 126 -9.24 5.74 -6.88
CA LEU A 126 -8.06 6.60 -6.80
C LEU A 126 -7.21 6.52 -8.06
N CYS A 127 -6.43 7.57 -8.34
CA CYS A 127 -5.34 7.49 -9.29
C CYS A 127 -4.12 6.74 -8.68
N PRO A 128 -3.18 6.21 -9.48
CA PRO A 128 -2.06 5.41 -8.97
C PRO A 128 -1.20 6.12 -7.92
N ASN A 129 -1.03 7.44 -8.06
CA ASN A 129 -0.26 8.25 -7.10
C ASN A 129 -0.96 8.30 -5.74
N HIS A 130 -2.25 8.68 -5.71
CA HIS A 130 -3.00 8.78 -4.45
C HIS A 130 -3.30 7.41 -3.84
N HIS A 131 -3.48 6.37 -4.65
CA HIS A 131 -3.59 5.01 -4.14
C HIS A 131 -2.31 4.61 -3.40
N THR A 132 -1.14 4.85 -4.00
CA THR A 132 0.15 4.58 -3.34
C THR A 132 0.31 5.39 -2.05
N LEU A 133 -0.01 6.69 -2.07
CA LEU A 133 0.04 7.52 -0.85
C LEU A 133 -0.89 6.99 0.23
N PHE A 134 -2.12 6.62 -0.12
CA PHE A 134 -3.10 6.12 0.83
C PHE A 134 -2.70 4.75 1.41
N ASP A 135 -2.22 3.83 0.58
CA ASP A 135 -1.78 2.50 0.99
C ASP A 135 -0.54 2.51 1.90
N GLN A 136 0.26 3.57 1.82
CA GLN A 136 1.52 3.74 2.58
C GLN A 136 1.39 4.78 3.70
N GLY A 137 0.19 5.30 3.98
CA GLY A 137 -0.04 6.30 5.02
C GLY A 137 0.46 7.71 4.68
N GLY A 138 0.89 7.98 3.45
CA GLY A 138 1.24 9.34 3.00
C GLY A 138 0.06 10.32 3.03
N ILE A 139 -1.17 9.80 2.93
CA ILE A 139 -2.42 10.54 3.17
C ILE A 139 -3.40 9.71 3.99
N TYR A 140 -4.35 10.38 4.66
CA TYR A 140 -5.48 9.74 5.34
C TYR A 140 -6.76 10.57 5.22
N VAL A 141 -7.91 9.98 5.53
CA VAL A 141 -9.22 10.66 5.45
C VAL A 141 -9.85 10.72 6.84
N SER A 142 -10.28 11.91 7.26
CA SER A 142 -10.99 12.17 8.52
C SER A 142 -12.48 11.82 8.44
N ASP A 143 -13.19 11.86 9.57
CA ASP A 143 -14.62 11.51 9.63
C ASP A 143 -15.52 12.53 8.92
N ASP A 144 -15.05 13.76 8.74
CA ASP A 144 -15.68 14.81 7.92
C ASP A 144 -15.23 14.78 6.45
N LEU A 145 -14.63 13.66 6.01
CA LEU A 145 -14.20 13.38 4.63
C LEU A 145 -13.15 14.35 4.09
N LYS A 146 -12.37 14.99 4.97
CA LYS A 146 -11.19 15.75 4.55
C LYS A 146 -10.02 14.81 4.34
N VAL A 147 -9.25 15.07 3.29
CA VAL A 147 -8.00 14.37 3.01
C VAL A 147 -6.88 15.16 3.66
N HIS A 148 -6.10 14.49 4.49
CA HIS A 148 -4.94 15.05 5.16
C HIS A 148 -3.66 14.43 4.61
N ASP A 149 -2.58 15.19 4.59
CA ASP A 149 -1.24 14.64 4.44
C ASP A 149 -0.76 13.95 5.73
N HIS A 150 0.40 13.29 5.67
CA HIS A 150 0.97 12.61 6.83
C HIS A 150 1.39 13.55 7.98
N HIS A 151 1.43 14.86 7.75
CA HIS A 151 1.71 15.89 8.75
C HIS A 151 0.42 16.43 9.41
N GLY A 152 -0.75 16.02 8.91
CA GLY A 152 -2.06 16.41 9.41
C GLY A 152 -2.65 17.65 8.74
N ALA A 153 -1.98 18.25 7.75
CA ALA A 153 -2.54 19.37 7.01
C ALA A 153 -3.64 18.87 6.06
N VAL A 154 -4.77 19.58 6.02
CA VAL A 154 -5.84 19.30 5.05
C VAL A 154 -5.35 19.71 3.67
N ILE A 155 -5.33 18.77 2.74
CA ILE A 155 -4.91 19.01 1.35
C ILE A 155 -6.11 19.07 0.39
N GLU A 156 -7.16 18.30 0.67
CA GLU A 156 -8.34 18.20 -0.20
C GLU A 156 -9.59 17.79 0.59
N VAL A 157 -10.76 17.83 -0.07
CA VAL A 157 -12.00 17.20 0.43
C VAL A 157 -12.32 15.99 -0.45
N LEU A 158 -12.48 14.83 0.17
CA LEU A 158 -12.76 13.59 -0.55
C LEU A 158 -14.10 13.70 -1.29
N THR A 159 -14.06 13.52 -2.60
CA THR A 159 -15.26 13.51 -3.43
C THR A 159 -16.08 12.26 -3.14
N LYS A 160 -17.28 12.44 -2.58
CA LYS A 160 -18.22 11.37 -2.26
C LYS A 160 -19.46 11.45 -3.15
N HIS A 161 -19.68 10.41 -3.97
CA HIS A 161 -20.91 10.24 -4.73
C HIS A 161 -22.04 9.80 -3.79
N ALA A 162 -23.28 10.29 -3.97
CA ALA A 162 -24.41 9.99 -3.08
C ALA A 162 -24.69 8.48 -2.91
N ARG A 163 -24.52 7.71 -3.98
CA ARG A 163 -24.62 6.23 -4.01
C ARG A 163 -23.40 5.48 -3.46
N HIS A 164 -22.38 6.15 -2.94
CA HIS A 164 -21.18 5.52 -2.37
C HIS A 164 -21.23 5.59 -0.83
N PRO A 165 -21.68 4.51 -0.15
CA PRO A 165 -21.85 4.50 1.30
C PRO A 165 -20.52 4.21 2.04
N ILE A 166 -19.51 5.08 1.91
CA ILE A 166 -18.22 4.90 2.62
C ILE A 166 -18.47 4.75 4.13
N ASP A 167 -17.97 3.67 4.73
CA ASP A 167 -18.06 3.42 6.17
C ASP A 167 -16.90 4.11 6.92
N LEU A 168 -17.26 4.99 7.86
CA LEU A 168 -16.32 5.72 8.70
C LEU A 168 -15.49 4.80 9.59
N ALA A 169 -15.99 3.61 9.94
CA ALA A 169 -15.23 2.63 10.71
C ALA A 169 -14.00 2.13 9.93
N HIS A 170 -14.10 2.02 8.60
CA HIS A 170 -12.96 1.67 7.76
C HIS A 170 -11.94 2.81 7.71
N LEU A 171 -12.41 4.06 7.53
CA LEU A 171 -11.53 5.24 7.54
C LEU A 171 -10.79 5.35 8.87
N LYS A 172 -11.48 5.14 9.99
CA LYS A 172 -10.88 5.13 11.32
C LYS A 172 -9.83 4.02 11.46
N ALA A 173 -10.13 2.80 11.03
CA ALA A 173 -9.17 1.69 11.08
C ALA A 173 -7.92 1.96 10.23
N HIS A 174 -8.07 2.63 9.08
CA HIS A 174 -6.93 3.09 8.26
C HIS A 174 -6.08 4.12 8.99
N ARG A 175 -6.70 5.16 9.60
CA ARG A 175 -5.98 6.16 10.40
C ARG A 175 -5.22 5.52 11.56
N GLU A 176 -5.86 4.64 12.32
CA GLU A 176 -5.25 3.95 13.46
C GLU A 176 -4.01 3.13 13.04
N ARG A 177 -4.08 2.45 11.88
CA ARG A 177 -2.97 1.67 11.31
C ARG A 177 -1.70 2.51 11.13
N TRP A 178 -1.85 3.76 10.72
CA TRP A 178 -0.73 4.68 10.42
C TRP A 178 -0.39 5.63 11.57
N GLY A 179 -1.35 5.92 12.44
CA GLY A 179 -1.16 6.67 13.68
C GLY A 179 -1.66 8.09 13.66
N TYR A 180 -2.70 8.28 12.86
CA TYR A 180 -3.49 9.49 12.77
C TYR A 180 -4.74 9.37 13.65
#